data_AF-A0A815QAH3-F1
#
_entry.id   AF-A0A815QAH3-F1
#
_cell.length_a   1.000
_cell.length_b   1.000
_cell.length_c   1.000
_cell.angle_alpha   90.00
_cell.angle_beta   90.00
_cell.angle_gamma   90.00
#
_symmetry.space_group_name_H-M   'P 1'
#
loop_
_entity.id
_entity.type
_entity.pdbx_description
1 polymer ?
#
loop_
_entity_poly.entity_id
_entity_poly.type
_entity_poly.pdbx_seq_one_letter_code
_entity_poly.pdbx_strand_id
1 'polypeptide(L)'
;MLHEEQKKLFLIFVWGRCTLPSRDENFTSKFMIYPYDLPANEVDGTLPRSHTCTFTLDLPEYSTADSMYERLNYAITYCSSIDDDGMMNDMSARTEFDSDMIANKQ
;
A
#
# COMPACT_ATOMS: atom_id res chain seq x y z
N MET A 1 -12.61 -4.86 -6.59
CA MET A 1 -13.05 -3.51 -6.17
C MET A 1 -12.83 -3.40 -4.67
N LEU A 2 -12.25 -2.28 -4.20
CA LEU A 2 -12.04 -2.03 -2.77
C LEU A 2 -13.36 -1.68 -2.07
N HIS A 3 -13.61 -2.27 -0.90
CA HIS A 3 -14.74 -1.95 -0.03
C HIS A 3 -14.58 -0.56 0.61
N GLU A 4 -15.67 0.05 1.09
CA GLU A 4 -15.66 1.40 1.70
C GLU A 4 -14.64 1.53 2.85
N GLU A 5 -14.42 0.45 3.61
CA GLU A 5 -13.41 0.39 4.67
C GLU A 5 -11.98 0.45 4.11
N GLN A 6 -11.71 -0.30 3.04
CA GLN A 6 -10.43 -0.26 2.34
C GLN A 6 -10.16 1.09 1.67
N LYS A 7 -11.20 1.80 1.22
CA LYS A 7 -11.06 3.17 0.69
C LYS A 7 -10.64 4.17 1.76
N LYS A 8 -11.17 4.04 2.99
CA LYS A 8 -10.76 4.86 4.13
C LYS A 8 -9.31 4.56 4.52
N LEU A 9 -8.95 3.28 4.60
CA LEU A 9 -7.57 2.87 4.87
C LEU A 9 -6.61 3.38 3.79
N PHE A 10 -7.01 3.33 2.52
CA PHE A 10 -6.22 3.91 1.42
C PHE A 10 -6.00 5.40 1.64
N LEU A 11 -7.04 6.15 2.02
CA LEU A 11 -6.91 7.58 2.27
C LEU A 11 -5.95 7.87 3.44
N ILE A 12 -5.99 7.07 4.50
CA ILE A 12 -5.03 7.16 5.60
C ILE A 12 -3.62 6.81 5.10
N PHE A 13 -3.47 5.78 4.28
CA PHE A 13 -2.18 5.36 3.74
C PHE A 13 -1.55 6.44 2.86
N VAL A 14 -2.29 7.09 1.97
CA VAL A 14 -1.73 8.10 1.04
C VAL A 14 -1.73 9.52 1.59
N TRP A 15 -2.62 9.85 2.52
CA TRP A 15 -2.81 11.22 3.02
C TRP A 15 -2.63 11.38 4.54
N GLY A 16 -2.64 10.29 5.30
CA GLY A 16 -2.66 10.33 6.76
C GLY A 16 -3.96 10.92 7.33
N ARG A 17 -5.03 11.00 6.53
CA ARG A 17 -6.33 11.56 6.94
C ARG A 17 -7.47 10.64 6.57
N CYS A 18 -8.46 10.54 7.46
CA CYS A 18 -9.63 9.69 7.28
C CYS A 18 -10.75 10.36 6.46
N THR A 19 -10.62 11.66 6.17
CA THR A 19 -11.68 12.48 5.54
C THR A 19 -11.16 13.31 4.39
N LEU A 20 -11.92 13.33 3.29
CA LEU A 20 -11.72 14.28 2.19
C LEU A 20 -12.16 15.70 2.64
N PRO A 21 -11.42 16.76 2.29
CA PRO A 21 -11.86 18.13 2.42
C PRO A 21 -13.18 18.30 1.67
N SER A 22 -14.13 19.00 2.28
CA SER A 22 -15.46 19.20 1.70
C SER A 22 -15.47 20.06 0.43
N ARG A 23 -14.32 20.64 0.04
CA ARG A 23 -14.18 21.55 -1.10
C ARG A 23 -12.85 21.31 -1.81
N ASP A 24 -12.88 21.39 -3.14
CA ASP A 24 -11.71 21.23 -4.00
C ASP A 24 -10.61 22.26 -3.71
N GLU A 25 -11.00 23.47 -3.31
CA GLU A 25 -10.08 24.56 -2.91
C GLU A 25 -9.24 24.23 -1.67
N ASN A 26 -9.69 23.26 -0.87
CA ASN A 26 -9.01 22.85 0.36
C ASN A 26 -7.96 21.75 0.12
N PHE A 27 -7.83 21.24 -1.11
CA PHE A 27 -6.76 20.33 -1.47
C PHE A 27 -5.46 21.12 -1.63
N THR A 28 -4.61 21.05 -0.61
CA THR A 28 -3.31 21.73 -0.58
C THR A 28 -2.33 21.11 -1.58
N SER A 29 -2.51 19.82 -1.89
CA SER A 29 -1.68 19.04 -2.81
C SER A 29 -2.57 18.12 -3.64
N LYS A 30 -2.16 17.85 -4.89
CA LYS A 30 -2.81 16.85 -5.76
C LYS A 30 -2.21 15.48 -5.47
N PHE A 31 -3.04 14.44 -5.52
CA PHE A 31 -2.55 13.07 -5.44
C PHE A 31 -1.73 12.73 -6.69
N MET A 32 -0.48 12.31 -6.52
CA MET A 32 0.40 11.92 -7.62
C MET A 32 0.91 10.49 -7.44
N ILE A 33 0.94 9.72 -8.52
CA ILE A 33 1.48 8.37 -8.55
C ILE A 33 2.79 8.41 -9.34
N TYR A 34 3.88 7.95 -8.74
CA TYR A 34 5.17 7.84 -9.40
C TYR A 34 5.53 6.37 -9.61
N PRO A 35 5.79 5.95 -10.85
CA PRO A 35 6.43 4.66 -11.07
C PRO A 35 7.86 4.71 -10.56
N TYR A 36 8.37 3.61 -10.02
CA TYR A 36 9.81 3.47 -9.80
C TYR A 36 10.31 2.11 -10.29
N ASP A 37 11.45 2.16 -10.97
CA ASP A 37 12.03 1.03 -11.68
C ASP A 37 12.71 0.07 -10.69
N LEU A 38 12.35 -1.21 -10.79
CA LEU A 38 12.91 -2.29 -10.01
C LEU A 38 13.22 -3.46 -10.92
N PRO A 39 14.24 -4.26 -10.60
CA PRO A 39 14.49 -5.52 -11.28
C PRO A 39 13.21 -6.39 -11.30
N ALA A 40 12.91 -7.02 -12.43
CA ALA A 40 11.70 -7.83 -12.59
C ALA A 40 11.56 -8.98 -11.57
N ASN A 41 12.67 -9.46 -11.01
CA ASN A 41 12.68 -10.46 -9.94
C ASN A 41 12.31 -9.90 -8.55
N GLU A 42 12.25 -8.58 -8.39
CA GLU A 42 12.01 -7.89 -7.11
C GLU A 42 10.74 -7.02 -7.15
N VAL A 43 10.29 -6.61 -8.34
CA VAL A 43 9.16 -5.69 -8.53
C VAL A 43 7.87 -6.21 -7.87
N ASP A 44 7.53 -7.47 -8.11
CA ASP A 44 6.34 -8.11 -7.54
C ASP A 44 6.50 -8.43 -6.05
N GLY A 45 7.73 -8.47 -5.53
CA GLY A 45 8.03 -8.66 -4.11
C GLY A 45 7.95 -7.38 -3.29
N THR A 46 7.98 -6.22 -3.95
CA THR A 46 8.13 -4.93 -3.28
C THR A 46 6.78 -4.29 -2.99
N LEU A 47 6.64 -3.70 -1.80
CA LEU A 47 5.44 -2.97 -1.40
C LEU A 47 5.46 -1.53 -1.94
N PRO A 48 4.29 -0.97 -2.28
CA PRO A 48 4.21 0.44 -2.67
C PRO A 48 4.53 1.34 -1.47
N ARG A 49 5.09 2.53 -1.74
CA ARG A 49 5.48 3.49 -0.71
C ARG A 49 4.63 4.74 -0.80
N SER A 50 3.96 5.11 0.28
CA SER A 50 3.25 6.38 0.36
C SER A 50 4.08 7.45 1.06
N HIS A 51 3.88 8.68 0.63
CA HIS A 51 4.43 9.88 1.26
C HIS A 51 3.27 10.80 1.62
N THR A 52 2.80 10.67 2.86
CA THR A 52 1.61 11.38 3.36
C THR A 52 1.78 12.89 3.39
N CYS A 53 3.01 13.38 3.61
CA CYS A 53 3.34 14.81 3.60
C CYS A 53 3.18 15.46 2.21
N THR A 54 3.52 14.74 1.14
CA THR A 54 3.48 15.23 -0.24
C THR A 54 2.23 14.76 -1.00
N PHE A 55 1.45 13.86 -0.40
CA PHE A 55 0.30 13.20 -1.02
C PHE A 55 0.69 12.43 -2.28
N THR A 56 1.81 11.70 -2.22
CA THR A 56 2.35 10.95 -3.35
C THR A 56 2.43 9.46 -3.04
N LEU A 57 2.24 8.63 -4.06
CA LEU A 57 2.32 7.17 -3.98
C LEU A 57 3.35 6.66 -5.01
N ASP A 58 4.43 6.08 -4.52
CA ASP A 58 5.42 5.43 -5.35
C ASP A 58 5.01 3.96 -5.54
N LEU A 59 4.84 3.58 -6.80
CA LEU A 59 4.28 2.30 -7.19
C LEU A 59 5.28 1.56 -8.08
N PRO A 60 5.71 0.34 -7.71
CA PRO A 60 6.50 -0.50 -8.60
C PRO A 60 5.76 -0.76 -9.91
N GLU A 61 6.49 -0.91 -11.01
CA GLU A 61 5.91 -1.37 -12.29
C GLU A 61 5.60 -2.88 -12.24
N TYR A 62 4.60 -3.24 -11.45
CA TYR A 62 4.18 -4.63 -11.26
C TYR A 62 3.92 -5.34 -12.58
N SER A 63 4.28 -6.63 -12.60
CA SER A 63 4.15 -7.46 -13.80
C SER A 63 2.68 -7.66 -14.21
N THR A 64 1.77 -7.63 -13.24
CA THR A 64 0.32 -7.78 -13.45
C THR A 64 -0.49 -6.84 -12.56
N ALA A 65 -1.73 -6.55 -12.98
CA ALA A 65 -2.68 -5.78 -12.18
C ALA A 65 -3.08 -6.50 -10.87
N ASP A 66 -3.06 -7.83 -10.87
CA ASP A 66 -3.35 -8.65 -9.69
C ASP A 66 -2.23 -8.54 -8.65
N SER A 67 -0.96 -8.68 -9.07
CA SER A 67 0.21 -8.45 -8.20
C SER A 67 0.16 -7.05 -7.58
N MET A 68 -0.16 -6.03 -8.39
CA MET A 68 -0.33 -4.66 -7.89
C MET A 68 -1.43 -4.57 -6.84
N TYR A 69 -2.60 -5.15 -7.11
CA TYR A 69 -3.75 -5.08 -6.21
C TYR A 69 -3.46 -5.76 -4.87
N GLU A 70 -2.85 -6.95 -4.88
CA GLU A 70 -2.48 -7.67 -3.67
C GLU A 70 -1.49 -6.89 -2.81
N ARG A 71 -0.43 -6.35 -3.43
CA ARG A 71 0.62 -5.59 -2.72
C ARG A 71 0.11 -4.26 -2.19
N LEU A 72 -0.72 -3.57 -2.97
CA LEU A 72 -1.36 -2.34 -2.54
C LEU A 72 -2.35 -2.59 -1.41
N ASN A 73 -3.19 -3.61 -1.50
CA ASN A 73 -4.12 -3.97 -0.44
C ASN A 73 -3.39 -4.35 0.86
N TYR A 74 -2.29 -5.09 0.75
CA TYR A 74 -1.43 -5.40 1.89
C TYR A 74 -0.85 -4.13 2.51
N ALA A 75 -0.23 -3.24 1.73
CA ALA A 75 0.35 -2.00 2.25
C ALA A 75 -0.72 -1.10 2.91
N ILE A 76 -1.89 -0.97 2.30
CA ILE A 76 -3.01 -0.22 2.87
C ILE A 76 -3.48 -0.81 4.20
N THR A 77 -3.50 -2.14 4.33
CA THR A 77 -3.99 -2.82 5.54
C THR A 77 -2.99 -2.81 6.68
N TYR A 78 -1.69 -2.95 6.37
CA TYR A 78 -0.66 -3.19 7.38
C TYR A 78 0.30 -2.01 7.59
N CYS A 79 0.40 -1.05 6.67
CA CYS A 79 1.29 0.10 6.80
C CYS A 79 0.57 1.40 7.17
N SER A 80 -0.77 1.45 7.18
CA SER A 80 -1.52 2.69 7.43
C SER A 80 -1.57 3.13 8.91
N SER A 81 -1.20 2.26 9.85
CA SER A 81 -1.38 2.53 11.28
C SER A 81 -0.53 1.59 12.14
N ILE A 82 0.77 1.89 12.25
CA ILE A 82 1.61 1.43 13.37
C ILE A 82 1.98 2.66 14.21
N ASP A 83 0.98 3.45 14.59
CA ASP A 83 1.06 4.31 15.78
C ASP A 83 -0.35 4.37 16.40
N ASP A 84 -0.40 4.02 17.68
CA ASP A 84 -1.53 3.84 18.60
C ASP A 84 -2.41 2.57 18.47
N ASP A 85 -2.31 1.74 19.51
CA ASP A 85 -3.29 0.76 20.00
C ASP A 85 -3.18 -0.71 19.54
N GLY A 86 -1.99 -1.32 19.73
CA GLY A 86 -1.89 -2.54 20.55
C GLY A 86 -2.69 -3.81 20.16
N MET A 87 -3.09 -4.02 18.91
CA MET A 87 -3.65 -5.31 18.46
C MET A 87 -2.70 -6.01 17.49
N MET A 88 -1.63 -6.54 18.08
CA MET A 88 -0.75 -7.54 17.47
C MET A 88 -1.51 -8.87 17.38
N ASN A 89 -2.37 -9.01 16.37
CA ASN A 89 -2.94 -10.29 15.97
C ASN A 89 -3.01 -10.24 14.44
N ASP A 90 -1.93 -10.53 13.72
CA ASP A 90 -1.52 -11.90 13.50
C ASP A 90 -0.12 -11.93 12.86
N MET A 91 0.86 -12.51 13.55
CA MET A 91 2.21 -12.76 13.03
C MET A 91 2.26 -13.89 11.99
N SER A 92 1.15 -14.61 11.75
CA SER A 92 1.15 -15.79 10.88
C SER A 92 1.25 -15.45 9.39
N ALA A 93 0.70 -14.31 8.94
CA ALA A 93 0.75 -13.91 7.53
C ALA A 93 2.14 -13.47 7.03
N ARG A 94 3.07 -13.16 7.96
CA ARG A 94 4.45 -12.77 7.61
C ARG A 94 5.29 -13.95 7.13
N THR A 95 4.91 -15.18 7.49
CA THR A 95 5.71 -16.37 7.19
C THR A 95 5.25 -17.10 5.93
N GLU A 96 3.98 -16.96 5.53
CA GLU A 96 3.44 -17.63 4.33
C GLU A 96 3.97 -16.99 3.03
N PHE A 97 4.02 -15.66 2.94
CA PHE A 97 4.59 -14.98 1.76
C PHE A 97 6.10 -15.22 1.59
N ASP A 98 6.85 -15.35 2.69
CA ASP A 98 8.29 -15.69 2.65
C ASP A 98 8.50 -17.17 2.26
N SER A 99 7.59 -18.07 2.66
CA SER A 99 7.69 -19.49 2.34
C SER A 99 7.34 -19.79 0.88
N ASP A 100 6.35 -19.09 0.30
CA ASP A 100 5.96 -19.29 -1.10
C ASP A 100 6.97 -18.68 -2.10
N MET A 101 7.73 -17.65 -1.70
CA MET A 101 8.84 -17.15 -2.52
C MET A 101 10.06 -18.10 -2.54
N ILE A 102 10.24 -18.93 -1.49
CA ILE A 102 11.31 -19.92 -1.43
C ILE A 102 10.89 -21.25 -2.08
N ALA A 103 9.59 -21.58 -2.09
CA ALA A 103 9.08 -22.87 -2.56
C ALA A 103 9.02 -23.04 -4.09
N ASN A 104 9.01 -21.96 -4.89
CA ASN A 104 8.91 -22.04 -6.35
C ASN A 104 10.24 -21.99 -7.10
N LYS A 105 11.36 -22.26 -6.42
CA LYS A 105 12.66 -22.48 -7.05
C LYS A 105 13.01 -23.98 -7.04
N GLN A 106 12.27 -24.76 -7.83
CA GLN A 106 12.72 -26.08 -8.30
C GLN A 106 12.70 -26.13 -9.83
#